data_AF-A0A0Q4DB13-F1
#
_entry.id   AF-A0A0Q4DB13-F1
#
_cell.length_a   1.000
_cell.length_b   1.000
_cell.length_c   1.000
_cell.angle_alpha   90.00
_cell.angle_beta   90.00
_cell.angle_gamma   90.00
#
_symmetry.space_group_name_H-M   'P 1'
#
loop_
_entity.id
_entity.type
_entity.pdbx_description
1 polymer ?
#
loop_
_entity_poly.entity_id
_entity_poly.type
_entity_poly.pdbx_seq_one_letter_code
_entity_poly.pdbx_strand_id
1 'polypeptide(L)'
;MLSEKCIYQYKYHLGNTRVSFGRNSTGALEITDANDYYPFGINHLKSGNSFFGINSYKNYKYNGKELQESGMYDYGVRMYMSDIGRWGVVDPLAEKSTRVPR
;
A
#
# COMPACT_ATOMS: atom_id res chain seq x y z
N MET A 1 3.02 -4.83 31.26
CA MET A 1 2.56 -3.52 30.76
C MET A 1 2.64 -3.58 29.25
N LEU A 2 1.49 -3.66 28.56
CA LEU A 2 1.47 -3.64 27.09
C LEU A 2 2.02 -2.27 26.66
N SER A 3 3.17 -2.26 25.99
CA SER A 3 3.68 -1.02 25.40
C SER A 3 2.84 -0.70 24.17
N GLU A 4 1.93 0.26 24.28
CA GLU A 4 1.17 0.75 23.13
C GLU A 4 2.12 1.54 22.21
N LYS A 5 2.51 0.94 21.07
CA LYS A 5 3.37 1.59 20.08
C LYS A 5 2.50 2.36 19.08
N CYS A 6 2.49 3.69 19.18
CA CYS A 6 1.89 4.55 18.17
C CYS A 6 2.80 4.68 16.94
N ILE A 7 2.23 4.50 15.75
CA ILE A 7 2.91 4.65 14.46
C ILE A 7 2.24 5.78 13.70
N TYR A 8 3.03 6.72 13.20
CA TYR A 8 2.60 7.83 12.37
C TYR A 8 3.08 7.60 10.94
N GLN A 9 2.26 8.05 9.97
CA GLN A 9 2.52 7.87 8.55
C GLN A 9 2.58 9.23 7.84
N TYR A 10 3.64 9.44 7.08
CA TYR A 10 3.70 10.52 6.10
C TYR A 10 3.19 10.00 4.75
N LYS A 11 2.07 10.56 4.32
CA LYS A 11 1.41 10.26 3.04
C LYS A 11 1.56 11.43 2.09
N TYR A 12 1.71 11.14 0.81
CA TYR A 12 1.68 12.17 -0.23
C TYR A 12 0.24 12.39 -0.74
N HIS A 13 0.06 13.32 -1.69
CA HIS A 13 -1.25 13.75 -2.21
C HIS A 13 -2.18 12.65 -2.79
N LEU A 14 -1.67 11.55 -3.38
CA LEU A 14 -2.52 10.41 -3.82
C LEU A 14 -2.67 9.34 -2.73
N GLY A 15 -2.13 9.58 -1.54
CA GLY A 15 -2.34 8.74 -0.38
C GLY A 15 -1.35 7.59 -0.19
N ASN A 16 -0.25 7.48 -0.96
CA ASN A 16 0.73 6.44 -0.60
C ASN A 16 1.52 6.82 0.65
N THR A 17 1.72 5.82 1.49
CA THR A 17 2.57 5.88 2.68
C THR A 17 4.04 5.86 2.26
N ARG A 18 4.77 6.97 2.43
CA ARG A 18 6.21 7.07 2.09
C ARG A 18 7.11 6.75 3.26
N VAL A 19 6.75 7.22 4.45
CA VAL A 19 7.53 6.98 5.67
C VAL A 19 6.57 6.64 6.81
N SER A 20 6.86 5.57 7.53
CA SER A 20 6.20 5.23 8.79
C SER A 20 7.20 5.34 9.93
N PHE A 21 6.88 6.07 10.97
CA PHE A 21 7.80 6.31 12.10
C PHE A 21 7.05 6.26 13.43
N GLY A 22 7.79 5.99 14.50
CA GLY A 22 7.25 5.93 15.86
C GLY A 22 8.34 6.12 16.89
N ARG A 23 7.97 6.16 18.17
CA ARG A 23 8.95 6.16 19.26
C ARG A 23 9.41 4.73 19.56
N ASN A 24 10.70 4.54 19.76
CA ASN A 24 11.26 3.31 20.27
C ASN A 24 11.12 3.24 21.81
N SER A 25 11.56 2.14 22.43
CA SER A 25 11.47 1.94 23.88
C SER A 25 12.28 2.96 24.71
N THR A 26 13.26 3.64 24.10
CA THR A 26 14.06 4.69 24.74
C THR A 26 13.48 6.10 24.50
N GLY A 27 12.29 6.19 23.89
CA GLY A 27 11.63 7.45 23.56
C GLY A 27 12.20 8.21 22.36
N ALA A 28 13.19 7.65 21.67
CA ALA A 28 13.78 8.24 20.46
C ALA A 28 12.90 7.96 19.23
N LEU A 29 12.96 8.88 18.26
CA LEU A 29 12.25 8.74 16.98
C LEU A 29 12.95 7.67 16.12
N GLU A 30 12.16 6.74 15.59
CA GLU A 30 12.64 5.64 14.75
C GLU A 30 11.80 5.57 13.47
N ILE A 31 12.47 5.50 12.31
CA ILE A 31 11.82 5.17 11.04
C ILE A 31 11.59 3.66 11.01
N THR A 32 10.33 3.26 10.99
CA THR A 32 9.93 1.86 10.95
C THR A 32 9.79 1.33 9.53
N ASP A 33 9.44 2.17 8.56
CA ASP A 33 9.27 1.76 7.16
C ASP A 33 9.52 2.95 6.23
N ALA A 34 10.21 2.70 5.12
CA ALA A 34 10.45 3.67 4.07
C ALA A 34 10.09 3.06 2.71
N ASN A 35 9.23 3.74 1.98
CA ASN A 35 8.66 3.26 0.73
C ASN A 35 8.77 4.35 -0.34
N ASP A 36 9.44 4.02 -1.42
CA ASP A 36 9.37 4.78 -2.66
C ASP A 36 8.61 3.94 -3.68
N TYR A 37 7.73 4.54 -4.47
CA TYR A 37 6.90 3.79 -5.42
C TYR A 37 7.25 4.19 -6.84
N TYR A 38 7.33 3.21 -7.72
CA TYR A 38 7.19 3.41 -9.15
C TYR A 38 5.76 3.88 -9.47
N PRO A 39 5.53 4.48 -10.65
CA PRO A 39 4.21 5.01 -11.02
C PRO A 39 3.06 3.99 -10.96
N PHE A 40 3.34 2.70 -11.14
CA PHE A 40 2.34 1.62 -11.09
C PHE A 40 2.28 0.89 -9.75
N GLY A 41 2.94 1.40 -8.73
CA GLY A 41 2.76 0.95 -7.34
C GLY A 41 3.70 -0.15 -6.87
N ILE A 42 4.60 -0.65 -7.72
CA ILE A 42 5.75 -1.43 -7.26
C ILE A 42 6.58 -0.55 -6.32
N ASN A 43 6.93 -1.11 -5.18
CA ASN A 43 7.80 -0.46 -4.24
C ASN A 43 9.26 -0.58 -4.72
N HIS A 44 9.93 0.55 -4.84
CA HIS A 44 11.34 0.65 -5.13
C HIS A 44 12.12 0.31 -3.86
N LEU A 45 12.74 -0.86 -3.85
CA LEU A 45 13.61 -1.32 -2.78
C LEU A 45 14.83 -0.40 -2.71
N LYS A 46 14.85 0.56 -1.77
CA LYS A 46 16.10 1.20 -1.39
C LYS A 46 16.90 0.26 -0.50
N SER A 47 18.23 0.38 -0.54
CA SER A 47 19.13 -0.32 0.36
C SER A 47 18.90 0.15 1.80
N GLY A 48 17.93 -0.47 2.48
CA GLY A 48 17.51 -0.15 3.85
C GLY A 48 16.03 0.24 3.98
N ASN A 49 15.35 -0.46 4.90
CA ASN A 49 14.06 -0.11 5.53
C ASN A 49 12.75 -0.27 4.72
N SER A 50 12.74 -0.87 3.53
CA SER A 50 11.47 -1.25 2.88
C SER A 50 11.01 -2.62 3.37
N PHE A 51 9.98 -2.65 4.22
CA PHE A 51 9.47 -3.89 4.80
C PHE A 51 8.31 -4.49 3.99
N PHE A 52 8.46 -5.74 3.55
CA PHE A 52 7.40 -6.57 2.98
C PHE A 52 7.05 -7.64 4.01
N GLY A 53 6.52 -7.20 5.15
CA GLY A 53 6.18 -8.09 6.26
C GLY A 53 4.72 -8.52 6.19
N ILE A 54 4.49 -9.83 6.14
CA ILE A 54 3.17 -10.48 6.31
C ILE A 54 2.59 -10.06 7.68
N ASN A 55 1.28 -9.74 7.72
CA ASN A 55 0.57 -9.32 8.95
C ASN A 55 1.22 -8.15 9.70
N SER A 56 1.82 -7.21 8.96
CA SER A 56 2.35 -5.99 9.56
C SER A 56 1.29 -4.90 9.61
N TYR A 57 1.34 -4.03 10.62
CA TYR A 57 0.62 -2.75 10.65
C TYR A 57 0.99 -1.81 9.47
N LYS A 58 1.95 -2.22 8.63
CA LYS A 58 2.50 -1.50 7.48
C LYS A 58 1.86 -1.89 6.14
N ASN A 59 0.77 -2.64 6.13
CA ASN A 59 0.19 -3.18 4.88
C ASN A 59 -0.49 -2.12 3.99
N TYR A 60 -0.93 -0.99 4.56
CA TYR A 60 -1.51 0.12 3.78
C TYR A 60 -0.42 0.98 3.15
N LYS A 61 -0.19 0.76 1.85
CA LYS A 61 0.97 1.26 1.11
C LYS A 61 0.57 2.15 -0.06
N TYR A 62 0.48 1.60 -1.26
CA TYR A 62 0.16 2.33 -2.49
C TYR A 62 -1.33 2.75 -2.51
N ASN A 63 -1.60 4.01 -2.84
CA ASN A 63 -2.93 4.64 -2.87
C ASN A 63 -3.76 4.41 -1.60
N GLY A 64 -3.09 4.23 -0.45
CA GLY A 64 -3.72 3.88 0.81
C GLY A 64 -4.46 2.53 0.79
N LYS A 65 -4.10 1.63 -0.14
CA LYS A 65 -4.66 0.28 -0.26
C LYS A 65 -3.79 -0.74 0.44
N GLU A 66 -4.45 -1.78 0.91
CA GLU A 66 -3.81 -2.89 1.59
C GLU A 66 -3.10 -3.78 0.58
N LEU A 67 -1.81 -4.03 0.81
CA LEU A 67 -1.06 -5.03 0.07
C LEU A 67 -1.32 -6.40 0.68
N GLN A 68 -1.96 -7.29 -0.09
CA GLN A 68 -2.20 -8.67 0.32
C GLN A 68 -0.92 -9.51 0.24
N GLU A 69 -0.91 -10.66 0.92
CA GLU A 69 0.21 -11.62 0.88
C GLU A 69 0.53 -12.09 -0.55
N SER A 70 -0.48 -12.15 -1.41
CA SER A 70 -0.33 -12.48 -2.84
C SER A 70 0.42 -11.42 -3.66
N GLY A 71 0.78 -10.27 -3.07
CA GLY A 71 1.43 -9.16 -3.76
C GLY A 71 0.46 -8.24 -4.52
N MET A 72 -0.85 -8.47 -4.39
CA MET A 72 -1.88 -7.65 -5.01
C MET A 72 -2.45 -6.62 -4.03
N TYR A 73 -2.77 -5.43 -4.53
CA TYR A 73 -3.47 -4.41 -3.74
C TYR A 73 -4.98 -4.65 -3.75
N ASP A 74 -5.59 -4.63 -2.57
CA ASP A 74 -7.03 -4.75 -2.41
C ASP A 74 -7.74 -3.39 -2.59
N TYR A 75 -8.56 -3.28 -3.64
CA TYR A 75 -9.42 -2.11 -3.90
C TYR A 75 -10.91 -2.40 -3.60
N GLY A 76 -11.21 -3.50 -2.90
CA GLY A 76 -12.53 -3.97 -2.52
C GLY A 76 -13.19 -4.77 -3.64
N VAL A 77 -13.43 -4.14 -4.79
CA VAL A 77 -14.14 -4.77 -5.92
C VAL A 77 -13.21 -5.51 -6.87
N ARG A 78 -11.92 -5.15 -6.88
CA ARG A 78 -10.89 -5.73 -7.75
C ARG A 78 -9.56 -5.78 -7.01
N MET A 79 -8.74 -6.76 -7.39
CA MET A 79 -7.34 -6.84 -6.98
C MET A 79 -6.46 -6.18 -8.04
N TYR A 80 -5.55 -5.30 -7.62
CA TYR A 80 -4.61 -4.60 -8.51
C TYR A 80 -3.22 -5.23 -8.46
N MET A 81 -2.73 -5.60 -9.64
CA MET A 81 -1.40 -6.16 -9.87
C MET A 81 -0.43 -5.03 -10.18
N SER A 82 0.36 -4.63 -9.18
CA SER A 82 1.28 -3.49 -9.30
C SER A 82 2.51 -3.78 -10.16
N ASP A 83 2.93 -5.04 -10.22
CA ASP A 83 4.04 -5.57 -11.01
C ASP A 83 3.87 -5.34 -12.52
N ILE A 84 2.65 -5.51 -13.03
CA ILE A 84 2.30 -5.31 -14.43
C ILE A 84 1.39 -4.10 -14.68
N GLY A 85 0.98 -3.41 -13.62
CA GLY A 85 0.14 -2.22 -13.66
C GLY A 85 -1.30 -2.47 -14.14
N ARG A 86 -1.90 -3.63 -13.82
CA ARG A 86 -3.23 -4.04 -14.32
C ARG A 86 -4.16 -4.54 -13.23
N TRP A 87 -5.45 -4.61 -13.53
CA TRP A 87 -6.44 -5.29 -12.69
C TRP A 87 -6.38 -6.79 -12.92
N GLY A 88 -6.47 -7.58 -11.86
CA GLY A 88 -6.49 -9.05 -11.95
C GLY A 88 -7.79 -9.61 -12.56
N VAL A 89 -8.85 -8.81 -12.63
CA VAL A 89 -10.15 -9.18 -13.21
C VAL A 89 -10.76 -8.03 -14.02
N VAL A 90 -11.65 -8.37 -14.95
CA VAL A 90 -12.47 -7.40 -15.71
C VAL A 90 -13.38 -6.63 -14.76
N ASP A 91 -13.66 -5.36 -15.09
CA ASP A 91 -14.60 -4.55 -14.31
C ASP A 91 -16.00 -5.19 -14.30
N PRO A 92 -16.63 -5.43 -13.13
CA PRO A 92 -17.98 -5.97 -13.04
C PRO A 92 -19.06 -5.13 -13.76
N LEU A 93 -18.78 -3.85 -14.02
CA LEU A 93 -19.68 -2.95 -14.75
C LEU A 93 -19.27 -2.74 -16.21
N ALA A 94 -18.25 -3.45 -16.72
CA ALA A 94 -17.72 -3.27 -18.07
C ALA A 94 -18.79 -3.39 -19.17
N GLU A 95 -19.77 -4.29 -18.99
CA GLU A 95 -20.79 -4.58 -20.01
C GLU A 95 -22.08 -3.76 -19.84
N LYS A 96 -22.22 -3.00 -18.74
CA LYS A 96 -23.45 -2.23 -18.47
C LYS A 96 -23.51 -0.89 -19.21
N SER A 97 -22.39 -0.38 -19.73
CA SER A 97 -22.31 0.91 -20.41
C SER A 97 -22.48 0.85 -21.94
N THR A 98 -22.36 -0.32 -22.56
CA THR A 98 -22.31 -0.46 -24.04
C THR A 98 -23.68 -0.76 -24.67
N ARG A 99 -24.73 -0.07 -24.23
CA ARG A 99 -26.04 -0.08 -24.92
C ARG A 99 -26.41 1.32 -25.36
N VAL A 100 -25.65 1.87 -26.31
CA VAL A 100 -26.13 2.99 -27.11
C VAL A 100 -26.98 2.39 -28.22
N PRO A 101 -28.31 2.60 -28.23
CA PRO A 101 -29.14 2.19 -29.36
C PRO A 101 -28.62 2.91 -30.61
N ARG A 102 -28.40 2.13 -31.67
CA ARG A 102 -27.97 2.62 -32.98
C ARG A 102 -29.17 3.23 -33.72
#